data_AF-A0AA38HG96-F1
#
_entry.id   AF-A0AA38HG96-F1
#
_cell.length_a   1.000
_cell.length_b   1.000
_cell.length_c   1.000
_cell.angle_alpha   90.00
_cell.angle_beta   90.00
_cell.angle_gamma   90.00
#
_symmetry.space_group_name_H-M   'P 1'
#
loop_
_entity.id
_entity.type
_entity.pdbx_description
1 polymer ?
#
loop_
_entity_poly.entity_id
_entity_poly.type
_entity_poly.pdbx_seq_one_letter_code
_entity_poly.pdbx_strand_id
1 'polypeptide(L)'
;MVILLCPLIREKQESIDKVMVPHSNSFIDLDGDCLADLFVTSADPVTGLPQIEVWLNNHRQFKRYKKENLLLDPEVLRHMGIFSFGDFDGDGHMDMIAPFCQRASGEEKCAVCLRCDYDADGYPDLLIVVRDSSGRRQGMRMIESETLASIENPLYATFFDIFEKGRLDILVACGKWDMDSKTTRVFTKAFTFRDISDSFFVKTIVMSRPKSASPVVGAFLAAQFVDIHGNRVTRVGSFMPSACYYSLGTPYVVVGLGRTTNYIDSLSVTVPFSSNNLRLNHHEFPAVIPNSQLIIFPQSTNDPPRWTIKIYLLPRRVVLWVAVAALCSCAVLATIVATFHLLEKSEDEKEKRKMRHLFNYRAL
;
A
#
# COMPACT_ATOMS: atom_id res chain seq x y z
N MET A 1 28.87 17.86 33.44
CA MET A 1 27.55 17.80 32.79
C MET A 1 26.53 17.49 33.88
N VAL A 2 25.65 18.44 34.20
CA VAL A 2 24.75 18.38 35.37
C VAL A 2 23.48 17.65 34.97
N ILE A 3 23.12 16.60 35.70
CA ILE A 3 21.79 15.98 35.62
C ILE A 3 20.92 16.71 36.65
N LEU A 4 19.98 17.53 36.17
CA LEU A 4 18.88 18.03 36.98
C LEU A 4 17.82 16.93 37.07
N LEU A 5 17.79 16.20 38.19
CA LEU A 5 16.63 15.38 38.55
C LEU A 5 15.63 16.28 39.27
N CYS A 6 14.58 16.68 38.56
CA CYS A 6 13.39 17.26 39.18
C CYS A 6 12.78 16.22 40.14
N PRO A 7 12.40 16.58 41.38
CA PRO A 7 11.69 15.66 42.25
C PRO A 7 10.27 15.49 41.69
N LEU A 8 10.01 14.35 41.05
CA LEU A 8 8.64 13.94 40.75
C LEU A 8 7.90 13.79 42.08
N ILE A 9 6.90 14.65 42.28
CA ILE A 9 5.89 14.50 43.32
C ILE A 9 5.29 13.10 43.13
N ARG A 10 5.57 12.18 44.07
CA ARG A 10 4.96 10.85 44.09
C ARG A 10 3.53 10.99 44.60
N GLU A 11 2.62 11.33 43.70
CA GLU A 11 1.23 10.91 43.88
C GLU A 11 1.20 9.37 43.83
N LYS A 12 0.36 8.75 44.66
CA LYS A 12 0.23 7.29 44.77
C LYS A 12 -0.49 6.78 43.53
N GLN A 13 0.24 6.72 42.42
CA GLN A 13 -0.27 6.29 41.13
C GLN A 13 -0.45 4.77 41.14
N GLU A 14 -1.58 4.28 40.60
CA GLU A 14 -1.78 2.85 40.44
C GLU A 14 -0.65 2.28 39.59
N SER A 15 0.01 1.23 40.08
CA SER A 15 1.08 0.58 39.33
C SER A 15 0.51 -0.29 38.22
N ILE A 16 1.06 -0.15 37.02
CA ILE A 16 0.88 -1.12 35.93
C ILE A 16 1.44 -2.47 36.41
N ASP A 17 0.76 -3.57 36.08
CA ASP A 17 1.29 -4.90 36.39
C ASP A 17 2.53 -5.20 35.54
N LYS A 18 3.15 -6.36 35.74
CA LYS A 18 4.32 -6.75 34.95
C LYS A 18 3.96 -6.79 33.46
N VAL A 19 4.56 -5.91 32.66
CA VAL A 19 4.35 -5.85 31.21
C VAL A 19 4.75 -7.18 30.57
N MET A 20 3.95 -7.68 29.63
CA MET A 20 4.24 -8.92 28.90
C MET A 20 5.51 -8.79 28.06
N VAL A 21 6.14 -9.90 27.70
CA VAL A 21 7.21 -9.93 26.70
C VAL A 21 6.93 -11.10 25.75
N PRO A 22 6.58 -10.84 24.47
CA PRO A 22 6.29 -9.53 23.88
C PRO A 22 5.01 -8.89 24.47
N HIS A 23 4.92 -7.56 24.44
CA HIS A 23 3.69 -6.82 24.76
C HIS A 23 3.19 -6.01 23.57
N SER A 24 1.90 -5.69 23.60
CA SER A 24 1.32 -4.64 22.78
C SER A 24 1.08 -3.40 23.64
N ASN A 25 1.41 -2.24 23.11
CA ASN A 25 1.03 -0.96 23.69
C ASN A 25 0.61 0.02 22.58
N SER A 26 -0.29 0.94 22.93
CA SER A 26 -0.71 1.99 22.01
C SER A 26 -1.23 3.20 22.78
N PHE A 27 -1.06 4.39 22.18
CA PHE A 27 -1.81 5.58 22.55
C PHE A 27 -2.97 5.74 21.57
N ILE A 28 -4.19 5.71 22.08
CA ILE A 28 -5.40 5.46 21.31
C ILE A 28 -6.60 6.06 22.04
N ASP A 29 -7.51 6.72 21.33
CA ASP A 29 -8.77 7.17 21.92
C ASP A 29 -9.74 5.98 21.99
N LEU A 30 -10.08 5.53 23.19
CA LEU A 30 -10.88 4.32 23.43
C LEU A 30 -12.29 4.63 23.96
N ASP A 31 -12.55 5.84 24.44
CA ASP A 31 -13.87 6.25 24.94
C ASP A 31 -14.52 7.37 24.12
N GLY A 32 -13.83 7.86 23.07
CA GLY A 32 -14.33 8.85 22.13
C GLY A 32 -14.23 10.28 22.64
N ASP A 33 -13.44 10.54 23.68
CA ASP A 33 -13.26 11.88 24.26
C ASP A 33 -12.19 12.74 23.55
N CYS A 34 -11.60 12.21 22.46
CA CYS A 34 -10.52 12.80 21.67
C CYS A 34 -9.18 12.96 22.41
N LEU A 35 -9.01 12.32 23.57
CA LEU A 35 -7.75 12.22 24.27
C LEU A 35 -7.07 10.90 23.96
N ALA A 36 -5.74 10.92 23.96
CA ALA A 36 -4.98 9.70 23.81
C ALA A 36 -5.01 8.93 25.13
N ASP A 37 -5.73 7.81 25.16
CA ASP A 37 -5.70 6.82 26.22
C ASP A 37 -4.53 5.86 26.03
N LEU A 38 -4.22 5.09 27.07
CA LEU A 38 -3.13 4.13 27.06
C LEU A 38 -3.69 2.71 27.10
N PHE A 39 -3.33 1.93 26.09
CA PHE A 39 -3.54 0.49 26.03
C PHE A 39 -2.22 -0.24 26.30
N VAL A 40 -2.22 -1.23 27.19
CA VAL A 40 -1.06 -2.10 27.45
C VAL A 40 -1.51 -3.53 27.72
N THR A 41 -0.79 -4.51 27.18
CA THR A 41 -0.91 -5.91 27.60
C THR A 41 0.06 -6.21 28.75
N SER A 42 -0.46 -6.61 29.89
CA SER A 42 0.31 -7.00 31.06
C SER A 42 0.08 -8.47 31.42
N ALA A 43 0.87 -9.01 32.34
CA ALA A 43 0.76 -10.35 32.85
C ALA A 43 -0.12 -10.35 34.11
N ASP A 44 -1.15 -11.18 34.14
CA ASP A 44 -1.92 -11.46 35.34
C ASP A 44 -0.95 -11.91 36.47
N PRO A 45 -0.93 -11.24 37.63
CA PRO A 45 -0.01 -11.57 38.71
C PRO A 45 -0.16 -13.00 39.27
N VAL A 46 -1.33 -13.62 39.12
CA VAL A 46 -1.65 -14.95 39.63
C VAL A 46 -1.39 -16.02 38.57
N THR A 47 -1.92 -15.83 37.37
CA THR A 47 -1.87 -16.86 36.32
C THR A 47 -0.67 -16.70 35.37
N GLY A 48 -0.09 -15.51 35.30
CA GLY A 48 0.94 -15.14 34.33
C GLY A 48 0.42 -15.07 32.88
N LEU A 49 -0.89 -15.18 32.67
CA LEU A 49 -1.51 -15.07 31.35
C LEU A 49 -1.62 -13.60 30.93
N PRO A 50 -1.65 -13.30 29.63
CA PRO A 50 -1.86 -11.94 29.16
C PRO A 50 -3.26 -11.44 29.54
N GLN A 51 -3.28 -10.23 30.08
CA GLN A 51 -4.47 -9.44 30.38
C GLN A 51 -4.36 -8.09 29.67
N ILE A 52 -5.50 -7.48 29.40
CA ILE A 52 -5.56 -6.14 28.82
C ILE A 52 -5.76 -5.13 29.93
N GLU A 53 -4.95 -4.08 29.91
CA GLU A 53 -5.15 -2.88 30.72
C GLU A 53 -5.45 -1.67 29.82
N VAL A 54 -6.58 -1.03 30.10
CA VAL A 54 -7.00 0.23 29.47
C VAL A 54 -6.95 1.34 30.51
N TRP A 55 -6.25 2.40 30.16
CA TRP A 55 -6.02 3.56 31.02
C TRP A 55 -6.53 4.82 30.32
N LEU A 56 -7.63 5.37 30.83
CA LEU A 56 -8.22 6.58 30.26
C LEU A 56 -7.47 7.83 30.71
N ASN A 57 -7.30 8.76 29.80
CA ASN A 57 -6.61 10.02 30.03
C ASN A 57 -7.63 11.10 30.44
N ASN A 58 -7.49 11.66 31.63
CA ASN A 58 -8.36 12.76 32.08
C ASN A 58 -7.71 14.15 31.99
N HIS A 59 -6.81 14.35 31.01
CA HIS A 59 -5.91 15.50 30.81
C HIS A 59 -4.80 15.69 31.85
N ARG A 60 -4.93 15.14 33.06
CA ARG A 60 -3.94 15.31 34.14
C ARG A 60 -3.15 14.04 34.40
N GLN A 61 -3.81 12.90 34.28
CA GLN A 61 -3.24 11.59 34.57
C GLN A 61 -3.97 10.50 33.80
N PHE A 62 -3.26 9.39 33.60
CA PHE A 62 -3.87 8.14 33.18
C PHE A 62 -4.49 7.45 34.40
N LYS A 63 -5.79 7.17 34.33
CA LYS A 63 -6.50 6.38 35.34
C LYS A 63 -6.89 5.05 34.72
N ARG A 64 -6.54 3.94 35.38
CA ARG A 64 -6.94 2.61 34.93
C ARG A 64 -8.46 2.55 34.92
N TYR A 65 -9.02 2.31 33.74
CA TYR A 65 -10.45 2.18 33.53
C TYR A 65 -10.86 0.72 33.54
N LYS A 66 -10.10 -0.12 32.83
CA LYS A 66 -10.39 -1.53 32.70
C LYS A 66 -9.14 -2.36 32.86
N LYS A 67 -9.30 -3.45 33.59
CA LYS A 67 -8.33 -4.55 33.70
C LYS A 67 -9.13 -5.81 33.53
N GLU A 68 -8.93 -6.49 32.41
CA GLU A 68 -9.72 -7.68 32.08
C GLU A 68 -8.82 -8.77 31.52
N ASN A 69 -9.04 -9.98 32.05
CA ASN A 69 -8.52 -11.18 31.45
C ASN A 69 -9.35 -11.45 30.19
N LEU A 70 -8.67 -11.53 29.05
CA LEU A 70 -9.31 -11.94 27.80
C LEU A 70 -10.00 -13.29 28.03
N LEU A 71 -11.30 -13.36 27.71
CA LEU A 71 -12.14 -14.55 27.87
C LEU A 71 -11.85 -15.57 26.76
N LEU A 72 -10.58 -15.98 26.65
CA LEU A 72 -10.08 -16.93 25.67
C LEU A 72 -9.41 -18.11 26.40
N ASP A 73 -9.24 -19.20 25.67
CA ASP A 73 -8.50 -20.36 26.15
C ASP A 73 -7.08 -19.93 26.59
N PRO A 74 -6.62 -20.29 27.80
CA PRO A 74 -5.24 -20.04 28.26
C PRO A 74 -4.15 -20.44 27.25
N GLU A 75 -4.36 -21.50 26.48
CA GLU A 75 -3.41 -21.93 25.42
C GLU A 75 -3.35 -20.93 24.26
N VAL A 76 -4.49 -20.35 23.89
CA VAL A 76 -4.58 -19.29 22.87
C VAL A 76 -3.91 -18.01 23.38
N LEU A 77 -4.16 -17.67 24.64
CA LEU A 77 -3.59 -16.47 25.27
C LEU A 77 -2.07 -16.50 25.31
N ARG A 78 -1.45 -17.66 25.56
CA ARG A 78 0.02 -17.80 25.57
C ARG A 78 0.69 -17.49 24.24
N HIS A 79 -0.05 -17.58 23.13
CA HIS A 79 0.47 -17.37 21.78
C HIS A 79 -0.24 -16.23 21.05
N MET A 80 -0.80 -15.28 21.81
CA MET A 80 -1.36 -14.06 21.25
C MET A 80 -0.26 -13.15 20.70
N GLY A 81 -0.46 -12.64 19.50
CA GLY A 81 0.43 -11.70 18.83
C GLY A 81 0.11 -10.24 19.19
N ILE A 82 0.61 -9.32 18.35
CA ILE A 82 0.51 -7.88 18.60
C ILE A 82 -0.87 -7.35 18.17
N PHE A 83 -1.49 -6.54 19.03
CA PHE A 83 -2.77 -5.88 18.74
C PHE A 83 -2.62 -4.83 17.63
N SER A 84 -3.62 -4.79 16.75
CA SER A 84 -3.80 -3.79 15.71
C SER A 84 -5.11 -3.05 15.95
N PHE A 85 -5.05 -1.72 15.88
CA PHE A 85 -6.18 -0.85 16.22
C PHE A 85 -6.66 -0.02 15.04
N GLY A 86 -7.96 0.12 14.87
CA GLY A 86 -8.56 1.07 13.93
C GLY A 86 -9.98 0.67 13.62
N ASP A 87 -10.72 1.58 13.02
CA ASP A 87 -12.10 1.33 12.59
C ASP A 87 -12.09 0.38 11.37
N PHE A 88 -12.35 -0.91 11.60
CA PHE A 88 -12.27 -1.95 10.57
C PHE A 88 -13.61 -2.18 9.86
N ASP A 89 -14.73 -1.90 10.52
CA ASP A 89 -16.07 -2.03 9.93
C ASP A 89 -16.68 -0.70 9.44
N GLY A 90 -16.00 0.42 9.72
CA GLY A 90 -16.38 1.75 9.27
C GLY A 90 -17.51 2.36 10.10
N ASP A 91 -17.74 1.88 11.32
CA ASP A 91 -18.82 2.34 12.20
C ASP A 91 -18.47 3.61 13.00
N GLY A 92 -17.21 4.08 12.89
CA GLY A 92 -16.69 5.26 13.57
C GLY A 92 -16.11 5.00 14.96
N HIS A 93 -16.11 3.75 15.44
CA HIS A 93 -15.47 3.34 16.69
C HIS A 93 -14.13 2.66 16.40
N MET A 94 -13.29 2.58 17.43
CA MET A 94 -12.00 1.92 17.29
C MET A 94 -12.09 0.44 17.60
N ASP A 95 -11.85 -0.39 16.59
CA ASP A 95 -11.80 -1.83 16.76
C ASP A 95 -10.38 -2.33 17.11
N MET A 96 -10.33 -3.53 17.68
CA MET A 96 -9.12 -4.24 18.07
C MET A 96 -9.05 -5.61 17.42
N ILE A 97 -7.95 -5.90 16.72
CA ILE A 97 -7.66 -7.23 16.18
C ILE A 97 -6.30 -7.70 16.69
N ALA A 98 -6.23 -8.90 17.26
CA ALA A 98 -4.98 -9.55 17.64
C ALA A 98 -4.89 -10.93 16.98
N PRO A 99 -3.80 -11.24 16.24
CA PRO A 99 -3.56 -12.60 15.79
C PRO A 99 -3.21 -13.50 16.97
N PHE A 100 -3.41 -14.81 16.83
CA PHE A 100 -2.97 -15.79 17.81
C PHE A 100 -2.42 -17.03 17.12
N CYS A 101 -1.59 -17.81 17.82
CA CYS A 101 -1.27 -19.16 17.39
C CYS A 101 -2.14 -20.20 18.08
N GLN A 102 -2.64 -21.15 17.31
CA GLN A 102 -3.35 -22.32 17.83
C GLN A 102 -2.48 -23.56 17.66
N ARG A 103 -2.30 -24.31 18.76
CA ARG A 103 -1.59 -25.58 18.75
C ARG A 103 -2.63 -26.70 18.81
N ALA A 104 -2.82 -27.44 17.72
CA ALA A 104 -3.75 -28.56 17.66
C ALA A 104 -3.03 -29.80 17.10
N SER A 105 -3.13 -30.93 17.81
CA SER A 105 -2.63 -32.24 17.36
C SER A 105 -1.18 -32.26 16.85
N GLY A 106 -0.27 -31.49 17.46
CA GLY A 106 1.15 -31.45 17.08
C GLY A 106 1.51 -30.46 15.96
N GLU A 107 0.52 -29.78 15.37
CA GLU A 107 0.72 -28.68 14.42
C GLU A 107 0.51 -27.33 15.13
N GLU A 108 1.44 -26.39 14.93
CA GLU A 108 1.38 -25.01 15.43
C GLU A 108 1.00 -24.09 14.27
N LYS A 109 -0.18 -23.46 14.36
CA LYS A 109 -0.71 -22.54 13.35
C LYS A 109 -0.63 -21.13 13.90
N CYS A 110 0.16 -20.26 13.29
CA CYS A 110 0.28 -18.87 13.71
C CYS A 110 -0.33 -17.93 12.67
N ALA A 111 -1.20 -17.03 13.13
CA ALA A 111 -1.70 -15.93 12.31
C ALA A 111 -0.73 -14.73 12.35
N VAL A 112 -0.56 -14.08 11.21
CA VAL A 112 0.03 -12.73 11.12
C VAL A 112 -1.04 -11.82 10.56
N CYS A 113 -1.19 -10.63 11.13
CA CYS A 113 -2.18 -9.63 10.74
C CYS A 113 -1.46 -8.47 10.03
N LEU A 114 -1.79 -8.22 8.75
CA LEU A 114 -1.31 -7.06 8.01
C LEU A 114 -2.48 -6.30 7.38
N ARG A 115 -2.34 -4.97 7.33
CA ARG A 115 -3.25 -4.08 6.63
C ARG A 115 -2.59 -3.51 5.38
N CYS A 116 -3.22 -3.70 4.23
CA CYS A 116 -2.89 -3.00 2.99
C CYS A 116 -3.99 -3.24 1.95
N ASP A 117 -4.18 -2.32 1.01
CA ASP A 117 -4.98 -2.55 -0.20
C ASP A 117 -4.11 -3.32 -1.22
N TYR A 118 -4.06 -4.66 -1.12
CA TYR A 118 -3.12 -5.46 -1.92
C TYR A 118 -3.61 -5.70 -3.34
N ASP A 119 -4.93 -5.67 -3.55
CA ASP A 119 -5.55 -5.85 -4.86
C ASP A 119 -5.98 -4.53 -5.51
N ALA A 120 -5.65 -3.40 -4.90
CA ALA A 120 -5.83 -2.04 -5.42
C ALA A 120 -7.31 -1.69 -5.69
N ASP A 121 -8.25 -2.25 -4.94
CA ASP A 121 -9.69 -1.96 -5.06
C ASP A 121 -10.10 -0.66 -4.33
N GLY A 122 -9.18 -0.09 -3.56
CA GLY A 122 -9.36 1.14 -2.81
C GLY A 122 -9.89 0.94 -1.39
N TYR A 123 -9.98 -0.30 -0.91
CA TYR A 123 -10.32 -0.66 0.46
C TYR A 123 -9.13 -1.36 1.14
N PRO A 124 -8.93 -1.14 2.45
CA PRO A 124 -7.87 -1.84 3.17
C PRO A 124 -8.22 -3.33 3.29
N ASP A 125 -7.35 -4.20 2.79
CA ASP A 125 -7.46 -5.63 3.04
C ASP A 125 -6.76 -6.02 4.33
N LEU A 126 -7.27 -7.10 4.93
CA LEU A 126 -6.64 -7.76 6.04
C LEU A 126 -6.11 -9.12 5.59
N LEU A 127 -4.79 -9.27 5.61
CA LEU A 127 -4.17 -10.58 5.52
C LEU A 127 -4.15 -11.19 6.92
N ILE A 128 -4.95 -12.23 7.11
CA ILE A 128 -4.81 -13.14 8.25
C ILE A 128 -4.43 -14.52 7.70
N VAL A 129 -3.25 -15.02 8.08
CA VAL A 129 -2.86 -16.39 7.76
C VAL A 129 -3.56 -17.33 8.75
N VAL A 130 -4.76 -17.79 8.42
CA VAL A 130 -5.54 -18.74 9.22
C VAL A 130 -5.72 -20.04 8.43
N ARG A 131 -5.83 -21.17 9.13
CA ARG A 131 -6.29 -22.42 8.55
C ARG A 131 -7.55 -22.85 9.27
N ASP A 132 -8.73 -22.67 8.66
CA ASP A 132 -9.86 -23.54 8.95
C ASP A 132 -10.96 -23.57 7.86
N SER A 133 -11.62 -24.73 7.82
CA SER A 133 -12.71 -25.17 6.96
C SER A 133 -14.08 -24.90 7.59
N SER A 134 -14.64 -23.70 7.39
CA SER A 134 -16.09 -23.52 7.35
C SER A 134 -16.41 -22.10 6.93
N GLY A 135 -16.62 -21.92 5.62
CA GLY A 135 -16.98 -20.64 5.05
C GLY A 135 -18.34 -20.17 5.52
N ARG A 136 -18.36 -19.06 6.27
CA ARG A 136 -19.44 -18.07 6.28
C ARG A 136 -18.82 -16.68 6.44
N ARG A 137 -19.15 -15.78 5.50
CA ARG A 137 -18.66 -14.40 5.41
C ARG A 137 -19.72 -13.42 5.89
N GLN A 138 -19.31 -12.39 6.64
CA GLN A 138 -19.79 -11.00 6.51
C GLN A 138 -18.65 -10.05 6.92
N GLY A 139 -18.36 -9.05 6.07
CA GLY A 139 -17.35 -8.00 6.28
C GLY A 139 -15.89 -8.47 6.25
N MET A 140 -15.01 -7.74 5.55
CA MET A 140 -13.56 -8.00 5.41
C MET A 140 -13.17 -9.21 4.51
N ARG A 141 -12.32 -8.95 3.50
CA ARG A 141 -11.82 -9.98 2.57
C ARG A 141 -10.54 -10.61 3.12
N MET A 142 -10.67 -11.77 3.75
CA MET A 142 -9.51 -12.58 4.14
C MET A 142 -8.88 -13.23 2.90
N ILE A 143 -7.55 -13.13 2.75
CA ILE A 143 -6.82 -13.93 1.77
C ILE A 143 -6.68 -15.36 2.33
N GLU A 144 -7.68 -16.19 2.05
CA GLU A 144 -7.57 -17.64 2.24
C GLU A 144 -6.78 -18.22 1.06
N SER A 145 -5.55 -18.65 1.33
CA SER A 145 -4.73 -19.34 0.35
C SER A 145 -4.10 -20.57 1.00
N GLU A 146 -4.35 -21.75 0.43
CA GLU A 146 -3.73 -23.00 0.89
C GLU A 146 -2.19 -22.90 0.91
N THR A 147 -1.62 -22.11 -0.01
CA THR A 147 -0.17 -21.88 -0.06
C THR A 147 0.34 -21.02 1.10
N LEU A 148 -0.41 -20.00 1.52
CA LEU A 148 -0.07 -19.19 2.70
C LEU A 148 -0.34 -19.97 4.00
N ALA A 149 -1.39 -20.81 4.03
CA ALA A 149 -1.70 -21.67 5.16
C ALA A 149 -0.66 -22.77 5.40
N SER A 150 0.15 -23.12 4.39
CA SER A 150 1.23 -24.13 4.49
C SER A 150 2.54 -23.60 5.09
N ILE A 151 2.60 -22.32 5.48
CA ILE A 151 3.82 -21.72 6.01
C ILE A 151 4.06 -22.20 7.46
N GLU A 152 5.16 -22.90 7.67
CA GLU A 152 5.65 -23.25 9.00
C GLU A 152 6.33 -22.05 9.67
N ASN A 153 5.94 -21.77 10.91
CA ASN A 153 6.54 -20.77 11.81
C ASN A 153 6.75 -19.37 11.17
N PRO A 154 5.67 -18.69 10.71
CA PRO A 154 5.75 -17.32 10.26
C PRO A 154 6.04 -16.38 11.44
N LEU A 155 7.03 -15.49 11.29
CA LEU A 155 7.43 -14.50 12.30
C LEU A 155 6.81 -13.14 12.04
N TYR A 156 6.91 -12.65 10.80
CA TYR A 156 6.31 -11.40 10.35
C TYR A 156 6.09 -11.45 8.84
N ALA A 157 5.21 -10.60 8.33
CA ALA A 157 4.99 -10.46 6.91
C ALA A 157 4.98 -8.98 6.52
N THR A 158 5.18 -8.68 5.24
CA THR A 158 5.00 -7.33 4.68
C THR A 158 4.52 -7.42 3.24
N PHE A 159 3.90 -6.34 2.76
CA PHE A 159 3.49 -6.19 1.37
C PHE A 159 4.56 -5.41 0.59
N PHE A 160 4.96 -5.93 -0.57
CA PHE A 160 5.97 -5.30 -1.41
C PHE A 160 5.75 -5.65 -2.88
N ASP A 161 5.86 -4.67 -3.79
CA ASP A 161 5.71 -4.91 -5.23
C ASP A 161 7.04 -5.38 -5.84
N ILE A 162 7.33 -6.69 -5.74
CA ILE A 162 8.62 -7.27 -6.13
C ILE A 162 8.93 -7.05 -7.62
N PHE A 163 7.89 -7.07 -8.46
CA PHE A 163 8.03 -7.00 -9.91
C PHE A 163 7.60 -5.66 -10.51
N GLU A 164 7.38 -4.64 -9.67
CA GLU A 164 6.94 -3.32 -10.13
C GLU A 164 5.71 -3.41 -11.05
N LYS A 165 4.75 -4.29 -10.72
CA LYS A 165 3.56 -4.56 -11.53
C LYS A 165 2.32 -3.82 -11.04
N GLY A 166 2.41 -3.17 -9.88
CA GLY A 166 1.33 -2.42 -9.24
C GLY A 166 0.43 -3.20 -8.32
N ARG A 167 0.65 -4.50 -8.21
CA ARG A 167 -0.03 -5.38 -7.27
C ARG A 167 0.99 -5.79 -6.23
N LEU A 168 0.65 -5.61 -4.95
CA LEU A 168 1.57 -5.90 -3.87
C LEU A 168 1.69 -7.42 -3.68
N ASP A 169 2.93 -7.91 -3.67
CA ASP A 169 3.26 -9.29 -3.33
C ASP A 169 3.47 -9.40 -1.81
N ILE A 170 3.41 -10.63 -1.28
CA ILE A 170 3.55 -10.87 0.16
C ILE A 170 4.94 -11.45 0.43
N LEU A 171 5.69 -10.79 1.31
CA LEU A 171 6.94 -11.31 1.87
C LEU A 171 6.65 -11.82 3.27
N VAL A 172 7.00 -13.07 3.57
CA VAL A 172 6.85 -13.67 4.90
C VAL A 172 8.21 -14.11 5.42
N ALA A 173 8.64 -13.57 6.54
CA ALA A 173 9.79 -14.06 7.27
C ALA A 173 9.39 -15.22 8.16
N CYS A 174 10.13 -16.30 8.08
CA CYS A 174 9.86 -17.55 8.78
C CYS A 174 11.08 -17.94 9.61
N GLY A 175 10.86 -18.54 10.77
CA GLY A 175 11.91 -19.08 11.62
C GLY A 175 12.05 -20.59 11.44
N LYS A 176 13.26 -21.09 11.25
CA LYS A 176 13.56 -22.53 11.34
C LYS A 176 14.58 -22.77 12.43
N TRP A 177 14.21 -23.60 13.40
CA TRP A 177 15.14 -24.05 14.42
C TRP A 177 16.19 -24.95 13.79
N ASP A 178 17.46 -24.57 13.96
CA ASP A 178 18.60 -25.36 13.50
C ASP A 178 19.18 -26.13 14.69
N MET A 179 19.05 -27.47 14.63
CA MET A 179 19.47 -28.37 15.70
C MET A 179 20.99 -28.37 15.87
N ASP A 180 21.76 -28.17 14.80
CA ASP A 180 23.22 -28.25 14.81
C ASP A 180 23.84 -27.00 15.45
N SER A 181 23.31 -25.82 15.09
CA SER A 181 23.79 -24.55 15.63
C SER A 181 23.09 -24.12 16.92
N LYS A 182 22.00 -24.80 17.32
CA LYS A 182 21.10 -24.37 18.41
C LYS A 182 20.64 -22.91 18.27
N THR A 183 20.44 -22.46 17.03
CA THR A 183 19.96 -21.12 16.73
C THR A 183 18.74 -21.15 15.82
N THR A 184 17.91 -20.12 15.90
CA THR A 184 16.82 -19.92 14.93
C THR A 184 17.36 -19.23 13.69
N ARG A 185 17.34 -19.91 12.55
CA ARG A 185 17.65 -19.31 11.25
C ARG A 185 16.39 -18.66 10.69
N VAL A 186 16.50 -17.40 10.30
CA VAL A 186 15.42 -16.66 9.67
C VAL A 186 15.60 -16.71 8.16
N PHE A 187 14.52 -17.01 7.43
CA PHE A 187 14.49 -16.98 5.97
C PHE A 187 13.19 -16.34 5.48
N THR A 188 13.21 -15.77 4.28
CA THR A 188 12.06 -15.05 3.70
C THR A 188 11.47 -15.86 2.54
N LYS A 189 10.16 -16.10 2.58
CA LYS A 189 9.37 -16.63 1.46
C LYS A 189 8.65 -15.48 0.77
N ALA A 190 8.67 -15.47 -0.56
CA ALA A 190 7.96 -14.48 -1.37
C ALA A 190 6.80 -15.13 -2.11
N PHE A 191 5.59 -14.59 -1.93
CA PHE A 191 4.37 -15.03 -2.60
C PHE A 191 3.97 -13.99 -3.62
N THR A 192 4.12 -14.36 -4.89
CA THR A 192 3.93 -13.44 -6.00
C THR A 192 2.60 -13.70 -6.69
N PHE A 193 1.75 -12.70 -6.78
CA PHE A 193 0.48 -12.84 -7.50
C PHE A 193 0.70 -12.71 -9.00
N ARG A 194 0.35 -13.74 -9.77
CA ARG A 194 0.50 -13.73 -11.24
C ARG A 194 -0.68 -13.08 -11.95
N ASP A 195 -1.87 -13.13 -11.36
CA ASP A 195 -3.09 -12.69 -12.02
C ASP A 195 -3.13 -11.17 -12.16
N ILE A 196 -3.50 -10.76 -13.37
CA ILE A 196 -3.81 -9.40 -13.75
C ILE A 196 -5.14 -9.07 -13.10
N SER A 197 -5.14 -8.22 -12.07
CA SER A 197 -6.38 -7.60 -11.62
C SER A 197 -6.78 -6.51 -12.62
N ASP A 198 -8.09 -6.35 -12.82
CA ASP A 198 -8.65 -5.21 -13.58
C ASP A 198 -8.60 -3.90 -12.79
N SER A 199 -7.99 -3.91 -11.60
CA SER A 199 -7.84 -2.75 -10.75
C SER A 199 -6.65 -1.91 -11.21
N PHE A 200 -6.89 -0.62 -11.22
CA PHE A 200 -5.86 0.37 -11.49
C PHE A 200 -5.26 0.86 -10.19
N PHE A 201 -4.01 1.30 -10.25
CA PHE A 201 -3.31 1.89 -9.13
C PHE A 201 -2.53 3.11 -9.57
N VAL A 202 -2.12 3.93 -8.61
CA VAL A 202 -1.08 4.95 -8.83
C VAL A 202 -0.01 4.79 -7.77
N LYS A 203 1.24 4.62 -8.21
CA LYS A 203 2.40 4.48 -7.32
C LYS A 203 3.14 5.80 -7.27
N THR A 204 3.22 6.42 -6.10
CA THR A 204 3.81 7.76 -5.94
C THR A 204 4.99 7.75 -5.00
N ILE A 205 6.05 8.48 -5.36
CA ILE A 205 7.22 8.75 -4.53
C ILE A 205 7.35 10.27 -4.44
N VAL A 206 7.36 10.80 -3.21
CA VAL A 206 7.66 12.22 -2.97
C VAL A 206 9.09 12.34 -2.47
N MET A 207 9.95 12.99 -3.26
CA MET A 207 11.39 13.06 -3.03
C MET A 207 11.84 14.50 -2.78
N SER A 208 12.61 14.73 -1.71
CA SER A 208 13.02 16.09 -1.34
C SER A 208 13.78 16.85 -2.43
N ARG A 209 14.66 16.17 -3.20
CA ARG A 209 15.44 16.77 -4.30
C ARG A 209 15.71 15.77 -5.44
N PRO A 210 15.92 16.23 -6.69
CA PRO A 210 16.18 15.34 -7.83
C PRO A 210 17.52 14.59 -7.84
N LYS A 211 18.56 15.12 -7.18
CA LYS A 211 19.95 14.60 -7.27
C LYS A 211 20.46 13.91 -6.00
N SER A 212 19.74 14.04 -4.89
CA SER A 212 20.08 13.43 -3.59
C SER A 212 18.79 13.37 -2.79
N ALA A 213 18.07 12.25 -2.89
CA ALA A 213 16.66 12.18 -2.51
C ALA A 213 16.43 11.26 -1.32
N SER A 214 15.97 11.84 -0.21
CA SER A 214 15.23 11.11 0.80
C SER A 214 13.74 11.22 0.49
N PRO A 215 12.95 10.15 0.66
CA PRO A 215 11.49 10.25 0.70
C PRO A 215 11.07 11.30 1.72
N VAL A 216 10.08 12.12 1.36
CA VAL A 216 9.49 13.11 2.25
C VAL A 216 8.50 12.40 3.17
N VAL A 217 8.96 12.08 4.37
CA VAL A 217 8.13 11.50 5.43
C VAL A 217 7.03 12.50 5.83
N GLY A 218 5.81 12.02 6.03
CA GLY A 218 4.63 12.82 6.37
C GLY A 218 3.99 13.53 5.18
N ALA A 219 4.48 13.32 3.94
CA ALA A 219 3.75 13.75 2.76
C ALA A 219 2.38 13.04 2.66
N PHE A 220 1.43 13.70 2.02
CA PHE A 220 0.06 13.21 1.85
C PHE A 220 -0.35 13.31 0.38
N LEU A 221 -1.14 12.34 -0.06
CA LEU A 221 -1.61 12.17 -1.43
C LEU A 221 -3.14 12.05 -1.42
N ALA A 222 -3.80 12.77 -2.32
CA ALA A 222 -5.22 12.59 -2.61
C ALA A 222 -5.42 12.48 -4.13
N ALA A 223 -5.93 11.35 -4.59
CA ALA A 223 -6.31 11.09 -5.97
C ALA A 223 -7.84 11.20 -6.10
N GLN A 224 -8.31 12.09 -6.97
CA GLN A 224 -9.72 12.29 -7.28
C GLN A 224 -9.98 11.82 -8.71
N PHE A 225 -11.01 11.00 -8.90
CA PHE A 225 -11.39 10.45 -10.21
C PHE A 225 -12.86 10.05 -10.23
N VAL A 226 -13.36 9.69 -11.42
CA VAL A 226 -14.70 9.15 -11.61
C VAL A 226 -14.63 7.63 -11.78
N ASP A 227 -15.38 6.90 -10.96
CA ASP A 227 -15.48 5.43 -11.01
C ASP A 227 -16.30 4.94 -12.23
N ILE A 228 -16.36 3.62 -12.43
CA ILE A 228 -17.17 3.00 -13.50
C ILE A 228 -18.69 3.27 -13.38
N HIS A 229 -19.16 3.69 -12.22
CA HIS A 229 -20.57 4.01 -11.96
C HIS A 229 -20.88 5.49 -12.16
N GLY A 230 -19.88 6.31 -12.51
CA GLY A 230 -20.02 7.75 -12.70
C GLY A 230 -19.95 8.56 -11.42
N ASN A 231 -19.59 7.95 -10.29
CA ASN A 231 -19.44 8.65 -9.01
C ASN A 231 -18.04 9.24 -8.91
N ARG A 232 -17.95 10.45 -8.35
CA ARG A 232 -16.66 11.05 -7.97
C ARG A 232 -16.14 10.39 -6.70
N VAL A 233 -14.96 9.80 -6.78
CA VAL A 233 -14.30 9.10 -5.69
C VAL A 233 -12.98 9.78 -5.39
N THR A 234 -12.68 9.91 -4.10
CA THR A 234 -11.37 10.36 -3.61
C THR A 234 -10.71 9.19 -2.89
N ARG A 235 -9.49 8.87 -3.30
CA ARG A 235 -8.61 7.90 -2.62
C ARG A 235 -7.42 8.64 -2.06
N VAL A 236 -7.04 8.30 -0.83
CA VAL A 236 -5.97 8.98 -0.11
C VAL A 236 -4.86 8.03 0.26
N GLY A 237 -3.64 8.54 0.32
CA GLY A 237 -2.47 7.78 0.73
C GLY A 237 -1.52 8.68 1.51
N SER A 238 -0.85 8.13 2.51
CA SER A 238 0.02 8.90 3.38
C SER A 238 1.39 8.24 3.52
N PHE A 239 2.43 9.07 3.49
CA PHE A 239 3.81 8.64 3.69
C PHE A 239 4.09 8.57 5.18
N MET A 240 3.65 7.49 5.83
CA MET A 240 3.72 7.40 7.29
C MET A 240 5.13 7.02 7.78
N PRO A 241 5.71 7.78 8.73
CA PRO A 241 6.81 7.25 9.53
C PRO A 241 6.27 6.09 10.38
N SER A 242 7.03 5.01 10.46
CA SER A 242 6.76 3.94 11.42
C SER A 242 7.93 3.80 12.38
N ALA A 243 7.63 3.82 13.67
CA ALA A 243 8.58 3.59 14.75
C ALA A 243 8.42 2.20 15.38
N CYS A 244 7.60 1.32 14.77
CA CYS A 244 7.31 0.00 15.30
C CYS A 244 8.49 -0.97 15.09
N TYR A 245 8.64 -1.91 16.02
CA TYR A 245 9.59 -3.00 15.90
C TYR A 245 9.24 -3.85 14.65
N TYR A 246 10.25 -4.20 13.85
CA TYR A 246 10.11 -4.92 12.57
C TYR A 246 9.26 -4.24 11.48
N SER A 247 9.06 -2.92 11.54
CA SER A 247 8.35 -2.20 10.47
C SER A 247 9.16 -2.18 9.17
N LEU A 248 8.55 -2.65 8.08
CA LEU A 248 9.12 -2.63 6.72
C LEU A 248 8.36 -1.63 5.85
N GLY A 249 8.61 -0.34 6.08
CA GLY A 249 8.03 0.75 5.31
C GLY A 249 8.62 0.89 3.91
N THR A 250 7.81 1.27 2.93
CA THR A 250 8.24 1.56 1.56
C THR A 250 8.50 3.06 1.36
N PRO A 251 9.45 3.46 0.49
CA PRO A 251 9.68 4.87 0.15
C PRO A 251 8.60 5.46 -0.78
N TYR A 252 7.57 4.67 -1.08
CA TYR A 252 6.49 4.98 -2.00
C TYR A 252 5.15 4.65 -1.34
N VAL A 253 4.10 5.27 -1.84
CA VAL A 253 2.71 4.95 -1.52
C VAL A 253 2.04 4.43 -2.78
N VAL A 254 1.34 3.32 -2.67
CA VAL A 254 0.44 2.80 -3.72
C VAL A 254 -0.97 3.14 -3.29
N VAL A 255 -1.72 3.80 -4.18
CA VAL A 255 -3.14 4.05 -3.98
C VAL A 255 -3.90 3.21 -4.99
N GLY A 256 -4.76 2.32 -4.50
CA GLY A 256 -5.69 1.57 -5.31
C GLY A 256 -6.81 2.48 -5.80
N LEU A 257 -7.07 2.43 -7.10
CA LEU A 257 -8.10 3.21 -7.78
C LEU A 257 -9.33 2.34 -8.11
N GLY A 258 -9.25 1.03 -7.86
CA GLY A 258 -10.25 0.06 -8.30
C GLY A 258 -10.42 0.05 -9.81
N ARG A 259 -11.62 -0.27 -10.26
CA ARG A 259 -11.99 -0.13 -11.67
C ARG A 259 -12.34 1.34 -11.92
N THR A 260 -11.47 2.07 -12.60
CA THR A 260 -11.65 3.49 -12.94
C THR A 260 -11.54 3.71 -14.44
N THR A 261 -11.87 4.92 -14.87
CA THR A 261 -11.76 5.39 -16.25
C THR A 261 -10.31 5.76 -16.60
N ASN A 262 -10.07 6.10 -17.88
CA ASN A 262 -8.72 6.18 -18.47
C ASN A 262 -7.74 7.19 -17.82
N TYR A 263 -8.20 8.06 -16.91
CA TYR A 263 -7.37 9.08 -16.26
C TYR A 263 -7.87 9.39 -14.84
N ILE A 264 -6.96 9.87 -14.00
CA ILE A 264 -7.24 10.47 -12.70
C ILE A 264 -7.45 11.96 -12.93
N ASP A 265 -8.59 12.51 -12.53
CA ASP A 265 -8.92 13.93 -12.75
C ASP A 265 -7.88 14.84 -12.10
N SER A 266 -7.53 14.53 -10.85
CA SER A 266 -6.66 15.35 -10.02
C SER A 266 -5.87 14.50 -9.03
N LEU A 267 -4.55 14.71 -8.99
CA LEU A 267 -3.66 14.17 -7.97
C LEU A 267 -3.07 15.30 -7.15
N SER A 268 -3.59 15.49 -5.94
CA SER A 268 -3.10 16.49 -4.99
C SER A 268 -2.02 15.89 -4.10
N VAL A 269 -0.87 16.57 -4.01
CA VAL A 269 0.23 16.20 -3.12
C VAL A 269 0.48 17.32 -2.15
N THR A 270 0.60 16.98 -0.87
CA THR A 270 0.86 17.91 0.22
C THR A 270 2.11 17.48 0.97
N VAL A 271 2.97 18.45 1.34
CA VAL A 271 4.18 18.17 2.15
C VAL A 271 4.11 18.91 3.49
N PRO A 272 4.61 18.30 4.59
CA PRO A 272 4.40 18.82 5.95
C PRO A 272 5.35 19.99 6.33
N PHE A 273 6.09 20.56 5.36
CA PHE A 273 7.01 21.66 5.61
C PHE A 273 6.58 22.90 4.81
N SER A 274 6.43 24.02 5.52
CA SER A 274 6.22 25.35 4.93
C SER A 274 7.19 26.34 5.53
N SER A 275 7.87 27.14 4.70
CA SER A 275 8.79 28.16 5.21
C SER A 275 8.13 29.53 5.39
N ASN A 276 6.95 29.77 4.79
CA ASN A 276 6.25 31.04 4.90
C ASN A 276 4.74 30.80 5.02
N ASN A 277 4.18 31.22 6.16
CA ASN A 277 2.76 31.22 6.53
C ASN A 277 2.13 29.84 6.85
N LEU A 278 1.10 29.91 7.70
CA LEU A 278 0.22 28.86 8.24
C LEU A 278 -0.49 27.97 7.19
N ARG A 279 -0.08 28.00 5.92
CA ARG A 279 -0.67 27.20 4.83
C ARG A 279 0.29 26.06 4.47
N LEU A 280 -0.27 24.84 4.43
CA LEU A 280 0.42 23.66 3.93
C LEU A 280 0.68 23.83 2.43
N ASN A 281 1.91 23.51 2.02
CA ASN A 281 2.26 23.50 0.61
C ASN A 281 1.63 22.27 -0.04
N HIS A 282 0.77 22.53 -1.01
CA HIS A 282 0.14 21.50 -1.83
C HIS A 282 0.23 21.88 -3.30
N HIS A 283 0.31 20.87 -4.16
CA HIS A 283 0.23 21.05 -5.60
C HIS A 283 -0.65 19.96 -6.20
N GLU A 284 -1.42 20.36 -7.20
CA GLU A 284 -2.40 19.52 -7.86
C GLU A 284 -1.94 19.21 -9.28
N PHE A 285 -1.78 17.93 -9.59
CA PHE A 285 -1.42 17.46 -10.91
C PHE A 285 -2.67 16.94 -11.62
N PRO A 286 -3.15 17.59 -12.69
CA PRO A 286 -4.33 17.15 -13.42
C PRO A 286 -4.02 15.98 -14.36
N ALA A 287 -5.05 15.20 -14.71
CA ALA A 287 -5.02 14.20 -15.79
C ALA A 287 -3.87 13.19 -15.66
N VAL A 288 -3.71 12.60 -14.48
CA VAL A 288 -2.66 11.60 -14.22
C VAL A 288 -3.09 10.25 -14.79
N ILE A 289 -2.16 9.55 -15.44
CA ILE A 289 -2.41 8.26 -16.08
C ILE A 289 -2.39 7.14 -15.02
N PRO A 290 -3.44 6.31 -14.89
CA PRO A 290 -3.43 5.14 -14.02
C PRO A 290 -2.35 4.12 -14.42
N ASN A 291 -2.00 3.20 -13.52
CA ASN A 291 -0.92 2.22 -13.71
C ASN A 291 0.45 2.85 -14.04
N SER A 292 0.68 4.07 -13.56
CA SER A 292 1.96 4.77 -13.70
C SER A 292 2.65 4.92 -12.36
N GLN A 293 3.98 5.01 -12.42
CA GLN A 293 4.80 5.38 -11.28
C GLN A 293 5.18 6.86 -11.40
N LEU A 294 4.90 7.61 -10.36
CA LEU A 294 5.09 9.05 -10.29
C LEU A 294 6.20 9.38 -9.29
N ILE A 295 7.16 10.18 -9.72
CA ILE A 295 8.17 10.74 -8.82
C ILE A 295 7.97 12.25 -8.80
N ILE A 296 7.61 12.75 -7.62
CA ILE A 296 7.26 14.15 -7.40
C ILE A 296 8.37 14.81 -6.61
N PHE A 297 8.85 15.93 -7.13
CA PHE A 297 9.88 16.75 -6.50
C PHE A 297 9.29 18.10 -6.13
N PRO A 298 9.05 18.37 -4.83
CA PRO A 298 8.72 19.70 -4.34
C PRO A 298 9.94 20.64 -4.43
N GLN A 299 10.31 21.03 -5.66
CA GLN A 299 11.42 21.93 -5.93
C GLN A 299 11.09 23.32 -5.38
N SER A 300 11.79 23.72 -4.32
CA SER A 300 11.46 24.87 -3.47
C SER A 300 10.16 24.64 -2.71
N THR A 301 10.25 24.46 -1.39
CA THR A 301 9.08 24.31 -0.51
C THR A 301 8.15 25.52 -0.59
N ASN A 302 8.62 26.69 -1.03
CA ASN A 302 7.85 27.93 -1.02
C ASN A 302 7.13 28.27 -2.32
N ASP A 303 7.36 27.51 -3.40
CA ASP A 303 6.73 27.72 -4.71
C ASP A 303 6.06 26.41 -5.19
N PRO A 304 4.89 26.02 -4.63
CA PRO A 304 4.19 24.81 -5.06
C PRO A 304 4.00 24.64 -6.58
N PRO A 305 3.73 25.71 -7.36
CA PRO A 305 3.61 25.60 -8.82
C PRO A 305 4.89 25.15 -9.56
N ARG A 306 6.06 25.21 -8.92
CA ARG A 306 7.33 24.74 -9.51
C ARG A 306 7.61 23.27 -9.23
N TRP A 307 6.71 22.58 -8.54
CA TRP A 307 6.87 21.16 -8.29
C TRP A 307 6.87 20.40 -9.62
N THR A 308 7.81 19.47 -9.73
CA THR A 308 7.99 18.71 -10.96
C THR A 308 7.55 17.28 -10.74
N ILE A 309 6.77 16.75 -11.68
CA ILE A 309 6.38 15.35 -11.72
C ILE A 309 7.12 14.64 -12.85
N LYS A 310 7.71 13.48 -12.56
CA LYS A 310 8.25 12.57 -13.56
C LYS A 310 7.39 11.31 -13.58
N ILE A 311 6.83 11.02 -14.74
CA ILE A 311 5.97 9.85 -14.96
C ILE A 311 6.84 8.76 -15.58
N TYR A 312 6.86 7.60 -14.94
CA TYR A 312 7.45 6.38 -15.47
C TYR A 312 6.31 5.42 -15.79
N LEU A 313 6.18 5.10 -17.07
CA LEU A 313 5.31 4.02 -17.52
C LEU A 313 6.06 2.71 -17.31
N LEU A 314 5.45 1.82 -16.53
CA LEU A 314 6.01 0.50 -16.27
C LEU A 314 6.11 -0.26 -17.61
N PRO A 315 7.32 -0.68 -18.03
CA PRO A 315 7.50 -1.32 -19.33
C PRO A 315 6.86 -2.71 -19.32
N ARG A 316 5.58 -2.80 -19.70
CA ARG A 316 4.91 -4.08 -19.93
C ARG A 316 5.40 -4.66 -21.26
N ARG A 317 5.68 -5.98 -21.29
CA ARG A 317 6.02 -6.71 -22.53
C ARG A 317 5.01 -6.45 -23.65
N VAL A 318 3.75 -6.22 -23.29
CA VAL A 318 2.66 -5.88 -24.23
C VAL A 318 2.95 -4.60 -25.02
N VAL A 319 3.60 -3.59 -24.43
CA VAL A 319 3.92 -2.33 -25.12
C VAL A 319 4.80 -2.57 -26.34
N LEU A 320 5.77 -3.49 -26.25
CA LEU A 320 6.60 -3.88 -27.38
C LEU A 320 5.77 -4.57 -28.47
N TRP A 321 4.84 -5.46 -28.09
CA TRP A 321 3.94 -6.11 -29.05
C TRP A 321 2.98 -5.13 -29.73
N VAL A 322 2.48 -4.11 -29.00
CA VAL A 322 1.67 -3.04 -29.58
C VAL A 322 2.49 -2.22 -30.56
N ALA A 323 3.75 -1.89 -30.23
CA ALA A 323 4.65 -1.18 -31.15
C ALA A 323 4.93 -2.01 -32.42
N VAL A 324 5.16 -3.32 -32.27
CA VAL A 324 5.33 -4.24 -33.42
C VAL A 324 4.05 -4.30 -34.25
N ALA A 325 2.88 -4.44 -33.62
CA ALA A 325 1.60 -4.47 -34.34
C ALA A 325 1.33 -3.15 -35.09
N ALA A 326 1.65 -2.00 -34.49
CA ALA A 326 1.54 -0.68 -35.11
C ALA A 326 2.53 -0.51 -36.28
N LEU A 327 3.76 -1.01 -36.16
CA LEU A 327 4.72 -1.01 -37.26
C LEU A 327 4.26 -1.90 -38.41
N CYS A 328 3.71 -3.08 -38.11
CA CYS A 328 3.14 -3.98 -39.11
C CYS A 328 1.94 -3.33 -39.82
N SER A 329 1.03 -2.69 -39.10
CA SER A 329 -0.12 -2.02 -39.72
C SER A 329 0.31 -0.82 -40.58
N CYS A 330 1.27 -0.01 -40.12
CA CYS A 330 1.88 1.05 -40.91
C CYS A 330 2.55 0.52 -42.18
N ALA A 331 3.29 -0.60 -42.10
CA ALA A 331 3.92 -1.23 -43.26
C ALA A 331 2.88 -1.72 -44.27
N VAL A 332 1.79 -2.35 -43.81
CA VAL A 332 0.69 -2.78 -44.68
C VAL A 332 0.06 -1.58 -45.40
N LEU A 333 -0.26 -0.51 -44.66
CA LEU A 333 -0.80 0.71 -45.27
C LEU A 333 0.19 1.33 -46.27
N ALA A 334 1.48 1.38 -45.95
CA ALA A 334 2.51 1.88 -46.86
C ALA A 334 2.61 1.04 -48.13
N THR A 335 2.50 -0.30 -48.04
CA THR A 335 2.48 -1.16 -49.23
C THR A 335 1.25 -0.92 -50.09
N ILE A 336 0.05 -0.78 -49.50
CA ILE A 336 -1.18 -0.48 -50.24
C ILE A 336 -1.04 0.85 -50.98
N VAL A 337 -0.61 1.91 -50.27
CA VAL A 337 -0.40 3.23 -50.86
C VAL A 337 0.65 3.18 -51.98
N ALA A 338 1.77 2.48 -51.77
CA ALA A 338 2.79 2.32 -52.80
C ALA A 338 2.26 1.58 -54.04
N THR A 339 1.49 0.50 -53.85
CA THR A 339 0.90 -0.23 -54.98
C THR A 339 -0.06 0.64 -55.78
N PHE A 340 -0.95 1.38 -55.12
CA PHE A 340 -1.85 2.29 -55.84
C PHE A 340 -1.10 3.42 -56.54
N HIS A 341 -0.06 3.97 -55.91
CA HIS A 341 0.73 5.02 -56.53
C HIS A 341 1.48 4.54 -57.79
N LEU A 342 1.96 3.29 -57.79
CA LEU A 342 2.60 2.70 -58.97
C LEU A 342 1.58 2.40 -60.09
N LEU A 343 0.38 1.94 -59.74
CA LEU A 343 -0.70 1.71 -60.71
C LEU A 343 -1.14 3.04 -61.35
N GLU A 344 -1.38 4.06 -60.54
CA GLU A 344 -1.73 5.42 -60.99
C GLU A 344 -0.64 5.98 -61.91
N LYS A 345 0.64 5.90 -61.50
CA LYS A 345 1.77 6.34 -62.33
C LYS A 345 1.82 5.61 -63.68
N SER A 346 1.48 4.32 -63.70
CA SER A 346 1.43 3.56 -64.94
C SER A 346 0.28 4.00 -65.85
N GLU A 347 -0.86 4.41 -65.31
CA GLU A 347 -2.00 4.91 -66.08
C GLU A 347 -1.72 6.30 -66.64
N ASP A 348 -1.17 7.21 -65.82
CA ASP A 348 -0.70 8.53 -66.22
C ASP A 348 0.29 8.48 -67.38
N GLU A 349 1.24 7.53 -67.35
CA GLU A 349 2.18 7.36 -68.45
C GLU A 349 1.50 6.93 -69.75
N LYS A 350 0.48 6.07 -69.67
CA LYS A 350 -0.31 5.65 -70.85
C LYS A 350 -1.09 6.82 -71.42
N GLU A 351 -1.70 7.66 -70.58
CA GLU A 351 -2.40 8.87 -71.02
C GLU A 351 -1.45 9.90 -71.63
N LYS A 352 -0.30 10.16 -71.01
CA LYS A 352 0.75 11.03 -71.57
C LYS A 352 1.26 10.55 -72.93
N ARG A 353 1.34 9.24 -73.16
CA ARG A 353 1.66 8.68 -74.49
C ARG A 353 0.55 8.96 -75.50
N LYS A 354 -0.72 8.71 -75.15
CA LYS A 354 -1.89 9.02 -76.00
C LYS A 354 -1.95 10.52 -76.36
N MET A 355 -1.78 11.41 -75.39
CA MET A 355 -1.75 12.86 -75.59
C MET A 355 -0.62 13.32 -76.52
N ARG A 356 0.59 12.74 -76.40
CA ARG A 356 1.70 13.05 -77.33
C ARG A 356 1.41 12.64 -78.77
N HIS A 357 0.81 11.47 -78.98
CA HIS A 357 0.38 11.05 -80.32
C HIS A 357 -0.71 11.99 -80.88
N LEU A 358 -1.66 12.42 -80.04
CA LEU A 358 -2.73 13.33 -80.44
C LEU A 358 -2.22 14.75 -80.75
N PHE A 359 -1.19 15.21 -80.02
CA PHE A 359 -0.54 16.49 -80.28
C PHE A 359 0.27 16.49 -81.58
N ASN A 360 1.03 15.42 -81.85
CA ASN A 360 1.74 15.29 -83.13
C ASN A 360 0.80 15.23 -84.34
N TYR A 361 -0.42 14.71 -84.17
CA TYR A 361 -1.41 14.64 -85.24
C TYR A 361 -2.14 15.98 -85.50
N ARG A 362 -2.14 16.91 -84.54
CA ARG A 362 -2.74 18.25 -84.66
C ARG A 362 -1.76 19.33 -85.13
N ALA A 363 -0.46 19.01 -85.21
CA ALA A 363 0.60 19.93 -85.62
C ALA A 363 0.97 19.81 -87.12
N LEU A 364 0.36 18.87 -87.83
CA LEU A 364 0.29 18.77 -89.29
C LEU A 364 -1.06 19.32 -89.75
#